data_AF-A0A374UNP6-F1
#
_entry.id   AF-A0A374UNP6-F1
#
_cell.length_a   1.000
_cell.length_b   1.000
_cell.length_c   1.000
_cell.angle_alpha   90.00
_cell.angle_beta   90.00
_cell.angle_gamma   90.00
#
_symmetry.space_group_name_H-M   'P 1'
#
loop_
_entity.id
_entity.type
_entity.pdbx_description
1 polymer ?
#
loop_
_entity_poly.entity_id
_entity_poly.type
_entity_poly.pdbx_seq_one_letter_code
_entity_poly.pdbx_strand_id
1 'polypeptide(L)'
;MANEHTGHRDRVRKKFLENGFDGFEPHEVLEMCLFYAIPRKDTNALAHRLLDRYLTVAGVCDAPVDELMREFSLSQSCAVFLKMLPEFSRVYKESKTENHNVIELEHLGEMFINKFIGRTNEAVALMLGDAKGRMIFFDIIAKGSLSSSDVPLRKIVDLALRHNAKTAFLGHNHPSGSALPSQSDLTSTKIIRRTLDSIGVNLVDHYIVTEFDYVSLRESEMSGSIFLL
;
A
#
# COMPACT_ATOMS: atom_id res chain seq x y z
N MET A 1 32.04 33.71 -11.57
CA MET A 1 30.66 33.45 -12.03
C MET A 1 29.82 33.24 -10.78
N ALA A 2 28.82 34.09 -10.55
CA ALA A 2 27.92 33.94 -9.41
C ALA A 2 27.18 32.61 -9.57
N ASN A 3 27.20 31.77 -8.52
CA ASN A 3 26.65 30.43 -8.56
C ASN A 3 25.13 30.53 -8.76
N GLU A 4 24.59 30.14 -9.91
CA GLU A 4 23.14 30.24 -10.22
C GLU A 4 22.27 29.49 -9.21
N HIS A 5 22.86 28.57 -8.46
CA HIS A 5 22.23 27.80 -7.38
C HIS A 5 22.14 28.53 -6.04
N THR A 6 22.69 29.74 -5.89
CA THR A 6 22.63 30.47 -4.60
C THR A 6 21.18 30.87 -4.29
N GLY A 7 20.62 30.33 -3.20
CA GLY A 7 19.23 30.59 -2.77
C GLY A 7 18.14 29.78 -3.47
N HIS A 8 18.45 28.90 -4.42
CA HIS A 8 17.44 28.03 -5.07
C HIS A 8 16.69 27.16 -4.05
N ARG A 9 17.44 26.47 -3.18
CA ARG A 9 16.85 25.64 -2.11
C ARG A 9 15.92 26.44 -1.19
N ASP A 10 16.25 27.70 -0.91
CA ASP A 10 15.42 28.55 -0.05
C ASP A 10 14.16 29.05 -0.75
N ARG A 11 14.23 29.32 -2.07
CA ARG A 11 13.05 29.62 -2.89
C ARG A 11 12.09 28.42 -2.95
N VAL A 12 12.60 27.21 -3.17
CA VAL A 12 11.79 25.98 -3.18
C VAL A 12 11.15 25.73 -1.81
N ARG A 13 11.91 25.89 -0.70
CA ARG A 13 11.33 25.78 0.65
C ARG A 13 10.25 26.83 0.92
N LYS A 14 10.46 28.07 0.48
CA LYS A 14 9.46 29.14 0.62
C LYS A 14 8.18 28.79 -0.17
N LYS A 15 8.32 28.30 -1.40
CA LYS A 15 7.20 27.83 -2.23
C LYS A 15 6.39 26.73 -1.52
N PHE A 16 7.07 25.77 -0.86
CA PHE A 16 6.42 24.73 -0.07
C PHE A 16 5.71 25.27 1.17
N LEU A 17 6.31 26.22 1.90
CA LEU A 17 5.67 26.83 3.07
C LEU A 17 4.41 27.62 2.69
N GLU A 18 4.37 28.22 1.49
CA GLU A 18 3.24 29.00 1.02
C GLU A 18 2.10 28.13 0.47
N ASN A 19 2.41 27.04 -0.25
CA ASN A 19 1.41 26.30 -1.04
C ASN A 19 1.42 24.77 -0.81
N GLY A 20 2.25 24.25 0.10
CA GLY A 20 2.53 22.82 0.14
C GLY A 20 3.09 22.31 -1.19
N PHE A 21 2.78 21.07 -1.55
CA PHE A 21 3.13 20.53 -2.87
C PHE A 21 2.11 20.87 -3.98
N ASP A 22 1.00 21.55 -3.68
CA ASP A 22 -0.04 21.86 -4.68
C ASP A 22 0.45 22.78 -5.79
N GLY A 23 1.52 23.54 -5.54
CA GLY A 23 2.19 24.37 -6.54
C GLY A 23 3.37 23.72 -7.25
N PHE A 24 3.67 22.44 -6.98
CA PHE A 24 4.89 21.77 -7.44
C PHE A 24 4.62 20.83 -8.62
N GLU A 25 5.49 20.87 -9.62
CA GLU A 25 5.59 19.81 -10.61
C GLU A 25 6.22 18.55 -9.99
N PRO A 26 5.96 17.33 -10.52
CA PRO A 26 6.47 16.08 -9.95
C PRO A 26 8.00 16.06 -9.73
N HIS A 27 8.75 16.67 -10.65
CA HIS A 27 10.21 16.76 -10.53
C HIS A 27 10.64 17.70 -9.40
N GLU A 28 9.89 18.78 -9.14
CA GLU A 28 10.16 19.71 -8.03
C GLU A 28 9.90 19.04 -6.68
N VAL A 29 8.87 18.17 -6.59
CA VAL A 29 8.59 17.36 -5.38
C VAL A 29 9.80 16.48 -5.06
N LEU A 30 10.28 15.72 -6.05
CA LEU A 30 11.45 14.85 -5.88
C LEU A 30 12.72 15.65 -5.61
N GLU A 31 12.94 16.76 -6.32
CA GLU A 31 14.09 17.63 -6.11
C GLU A 31 14.16 18.13 -4.66
N MET A 32 13.02 18.57 -4.11
CA MET A 32 12.94 19.01 -2.72
C MET A 32 13.26 17.88 -1.74
N CYS A 33 12.73 16.67 -1.95
CA CYS A 33 13.06 15.48 -1.17
C CYS A 33 14.57 15.18 -1.23
N LEU A 34 15.17 15.22 -2.43
CA LEU A 34 16.58 14.97 -2.65
C LEU A 34 17.49 16.03 -2.03
N PHE A 35 17.04 17.27 -1.85
CA PHE A 35 17.84 18.28 -1.12
C PHE A 35 18.21 17.85 0.29
N TYR A 36 17.29 17.16 0.98
CA TYR A 36 17.48 16.68 2.34
C TYR A 36 18.31 15.39 2.40
N ALA A 37 18.26 14.57 1.35
CA ALA A 37 19.05 13.34 1.25
C ALA A 37 20.47 13.55 0.69
N ILE A 38 20.66 14.54 -0.18
CA ILE A 38 21.90 14.83 -0.91
C ILE A 38 22.31 16.30 -0.67
N PRO A 39 23.07 16.58 0.41
CA PRO A 39 23.47 17.94 0.72
C PRO A 39 24.49 18.46 -0.29
N ARG A 40 24.38 19.77 -0.62
CA ARG A 40 25.36 20.53 -1.42
C ARG A 40 25.59 20.04 -2.86
N LYS A 41 24.64 19.29 -3.44
CA LYS A 41 24.60 18.98 -4.87
C LYS A 41 23.37 19.56 -5.54
N ASP A 42 23.47 19.82 -6.84
CA ASP A 42 22.31 20.01 -7.70
C ASP A 42 21.58 18.67 -7.86
N THR A 43 20.28 18.66 -7.56
CA THR A 43 19.42 17.48 -7.59
C THR A 43 18.32 17.59 -8.63
N ASN A 44 18.23 18.71 -9.37
CA ASN A 44 17.19 18.92 -10.38
C ASN A 44 17.34 17.91 -11.53
N ALA A 45 18.54 17.82 -12.12
CA ALA A 45 18.83 16.87 -13.19
C ALA A 45 18.63 15.40 -12.75
N LEU A 46 18.89 15.09 -11.49
CA LEU A 46 18.65 13.76 -10.92
C LEU A 46 17.15 13.46 -10.78
N ALA A 47 16.36 14.43 -10.31
CA ALA A 47 14.90 14.29 -10.23
C ALA A 47 14.27 14.05 -11.61
N HIS A 48 14.71 14.78 -12.63
CA HIS A 48 14.26 14.53 -14.01
C HIS A 48 14.63 13.12 -14.48
N ARG A 49 15.91 12.72 -14.36
CA ARG A 49 16.34 11.37 -14.76
C ARG A 49 15.56 10.24 -14.07
N LEU A 50 15.25 10.41 -12.79
CA LEU A 50 14.46 9.45 -12.03
C LEU A 50 13.02 9.34 -12.59
N LEU A 51 12.38 10.46 -12.89
CA LEU A 51 11.04 10.47 -13.50
C LEU A 51 11.05 9.99 -14.94
N ASP A 52 12.09 10.27 -15.72
CA ASP A 52 12.19 9.76 -17.10
C ASP A 52 12.26 8.22 -17.10
N ARG A 53 12.88 7.62 -16.07
CA ARG A 53 12.99 6.16 -15.93
C ARG A 53 11.74 5.52 -15.32
N TYR A 54 11.23 6.07 -14.23
CA TYR A 54 10.19 5.44 -13.42
C TYR A 54 8.81 6.10 -13.58
N LEU A 55 8.70 7.11 -14.45
CA LEU A 55 7.50 7.80 -14.92
C LEU A 55 6.75 8.64 -13.89
N THR A 56 6.66 8.17 -12.64
CA THR A 56 5.90 8.82 -11.56
C THR A 56 6.72 8.89 -10.28
N VAL A 57 6.31 9.77 -9.35
CA VAL A 57 6.91 9.85 -8.01
C VAL A 57 6.76 8.51 -7.27
N ALA A 58 5.61 7.84 -7.41
CA ALA A 58 5.38 6.51 -6.86
C ALA A 58 6.36 5.49 -7.46
N GLY A 59 6.54 5.48 -8.78
CA GLY A 59 7.51 4.62 -9.45
C GLY A 59 8.94 4.82 -8.95
N VAL A 60 9.35 6.07 -8.69
CA VAL A 60 10.67 6.37 -8.09
C VAL A 60 10.79 5.81 -6.67
N CYS A 61 9.76 5.97 -5.85
CA CYS A 61 9.73 5.43 -4.48
C CYS A 61 9.64 3.89 -4.48
N ASP A 62 9.04 3.28 -5.50
CA ASP A 62 8.85 1.83 -5.61
C ASP A 62 9.99 1.12 -6.35
N ALA A 63 10.87 1.86 -7.03
CA ALA A 63 12.07 1.36 -7.70
C ALA A 63 12.98 0.50 -6.78
N PRO A 64 13.58 -0.61 -7.27
CA PRO A 64 14.50 -1.41 -6.47
C PRO A 64 15.68 -0.61 -5.93
N VAL A 65 16.04 -0.84 -4.66
CA VAL A 65 17.14 -0.11 -3.98
C VAL A 65 18.47 -0.26 -4.74
N ASP A 66 18.75 -1.46 -5.25
CA ASP A 66 19.97 -1.73 -6.01
C ASP A 66 20.04 -0.95 -7.33
N GLU A 67 18.92 -0.75 -8.02
CA GLU A 67 18.86 0.05 -9.26
C GLU A 67 19.08 1.54 -8.95
N LEU A 68 18.39 2.06 -7.92
CA LEU A 68 18.57 3.43 -7.44
C LEU A 68 20.04 3.70 -7.10
N MET A 69 20.72 2.76 -6.44
CA MET A 69 22.12 2.91 -6.09
C MET A 69 23.05 2.79 -7.30
N ARG A 70 22.85 1.82 -8.19
CA ARG A 70 23.76 1.54 -9.30
C ARG A 70 23.56 2.46 -10.50
N GLU A 71 22.32 2.65 -10.95
CA GLU A 71 22.02 3.41 -12.19
C GLU A 71 21.97 4.92 -11.95
N PHE A 72 21.58 5.35 -10.75
CA PHE A 72 21.45 6.76 -10.38
C PHE A 72 22.55 7.23 -9.43
N SER A 73 23.48 6.34 -9.05
CA SER A 73 24.59 6.65 -8.13
C SER A 73 24.12 7.23 -6.80
N LEU A 74 22.92 6.83 -6.34
CA LEU A 74 22.41 7.22 -5.03
C LEU A 74 23.18 6.49 -3.93
N SER A 75 23.43 7.19 -2.82
CA SER A 75 23.87 6.50 -1.61
C SER A 75 22.76 5.59 -1.09
N GLN A 76 23.13 4.56 -0.34
CA GLN A 76 22.16 3.71 0.36
C GLN A 76 21.20 4.55 1.22
N SER A 77 21.70 5.57 1.92
CA SER A 77 20.85 6.46 2.73
C SER A 77 19.81 7.23 1.91
N CYS A 78 20.18 7.68 0.71
CA CYS A 78 19.24 8.38 -0.18
C CYS A 78 18.21 7.42 -0.77
N ALA A 79 18.62 6.21 -1.17
CA ALA A 79 17.69 5.19 -1.66
C ALA A 79 16.70 4.76 -0.55
N VAL A 80 17.19 4.53 0.67
CA VAL A 80 16.34 4.23 1.85
C VAL A 80 15.39 5.38 2.15
N PHE A 81 15.84 6.63 2.06
CA PHE A 81 14.98 7.80 2.26
C PHE A 81 13.80 7.81 1.28
N LEU A 82 14.04 7.58 -0.01
CA LEU A 82 12.97 7.49 -1.02
C LEU A 82 12.02 6.32 -0.72
N LYS A 83 12.55 5.15 -0.36
CA LYS A 83 11.74 3.98 0.03
C LYS A 83 10.84 4.23 1.24
N MET A 84 11.32 5.02 2.19
CA MET A 84 10.60 5.29 3.43
C MET A 84 9.38 6.19 3.21
N LEU A 85 9.36 7.05 2.19
CA LEU A 85 8.28 8.02 1.97
C LEU A 85 6.88 7.38 1.86
N PRO A 86 6.62 6.37 1.00
CA PRO A 86 5.31 5.73 0.95
C PRO A 86 5.00 4.98 2.25
N GLU A 87 5.98 4.37 2.92
CA GLU A 87 5.77 3.70 4.21
C GLU A 87 5.38 4.69 5.31
N PHE A 88 5.99 5.86 5.34
CA PHE A 88 5.64 6.93 6.26
C PHE A 88 4.23 7.46 5.98
N SER A 89 3.86 7.63 4.70
CA SER A 89 2.49 8.01 4.31
C SER A 89 1.46 7.00 4.79
N ARG A 90 1.75 5.70 4.65
CA ARG A 90 0.91 4.62 5.19
C ARG A 90 0.75 4.74 6.71
N VAL A 91 1.85 4.85 7.46
CA VAL A 91 1.82 4.98 8.92
C VAL A 91 1.05 6.24 9.34
N TYR A 92 1.25 7.36 8.65
CA TYR A 92 0.50 8.58 8.88
C TYR A 92 -1.01 8.38 8.69
N LYS A 93 -1.43 7.74 7.59
CA LYS A 93 -2.84 7.43 7.33
C LYS A 93 -3.43 6.46 8.34
N GLU A 94 -2.73 5.37 8.68
CA GLU A 94 -3.17 4.41 9.70
C GLU A 94 -3.30 5.08 11.08
N SER A 95 -2.41 6.01 11.44
CA SER A 95 -2.49 6.74 12.71
C SER A 95 -3.71 7.65 12.83
N LYS A 96 -4.29 8.10 11.70
CA LYS A 96 -5.52 8.90 11.70
C LYS A 96 -6.76 8.06 12.04
N THR A 97 -6.71 6.76 11.78
CA THR A 97 -7.83 5.83 11.98
C THR A 97 -7.61 4.87 13.15
N GLU A 98 -6.50 5.00 13.89
CA GLU A 98 -6.15 4.11 15.01
C GLU A 98 -7.23 4.03 16.10
N ASN A 99 -7.96 5.14 16.35
CA ASN A 99 -9.07 5.18 17.31
C ASN A 99 -10.43 4.87 16.68
N HIS A 100 -10.50 4.68 15.36
CA HIS A 100 -11.73 4.36 14.65
C HIS A 100 -11.85 2.84 14.50
N ASN A 101 -12.64 2.22 15.39
CA ASN A 101 -12.79 0.78 15.46
C ASN A 101 -14.16 0.30 14.97
N VAL A 102 -14.92 1.11 14.23
CA VAL A 102 -16.18 0.70 13.63
C VAL A 102 -15.90 0.24 12.20
N ILE A 103 -16.46 -0.90 11.80
CA ILE A 103 -16.35 -1.38 10.42
C ILE A 103 -17.49 -0.77 9.60
N GLU A 104 -17.13 0.15 8.72
CA GLU A 104 -18.03 0.77 7.76
C GLU A 104 -17.71 0.21 6.37
N LEU A 105 -18.64 -0.55 5.79
CA LEU A 105 -18.42 -1.27 4.53
C LEU A 105 -17.97 -0.34 3.40
N GLU A 106 -18.51 0.88 3.37
CA GLU A 106 -18.20 1.93 2.38
C GLU A 106 -16.73 2.39 2.41
N HIS A 107 -16.05 2.25 3.55
CA HIS A 107 -14.66 2.68 3.72
C HIS A 107 -13.64 1.54 3.63
N LEU A 108 -14.10 0.28 3.55
CA LEU A 108 -13.20 -0.88 3.59
C LEU A 108 -12.20 -0.90 2.43
N GLY A 109 -12.65 -0.61 1.21
CA GLY A 109 -11.76 -0.56 0.05
C GLY A 109 -10.61 0.43 0.22
N GLU A 110 -10.90 1.64 0.73
CA GLU A 110 -9.88 2.65 1.03
C GLU A 110 -8.95 2.21 2.16
N MET A 111 -9.49 1.59 3.21
CA MET A 111 -8.68 1.02 4.30
C MET A 111 -7.70 -0.03 3.77
N PHE A 112 -8.14 -0.91 2.86
CA PHE A 112 -7.28 -1.88 2.23
C PHE A 112 -6.24 -1.23 1.28
N ILE A 113 -6.62 -0.26 0.45
CA ILE A 113 -5.65 0.53 -0.34
C ILE A 113 -4.56 1.11 0.56
N ASN A 114 -4.96 1.81 1.63
CA ASN A 114 -4.04 2.42 2.58
C ASN A 114 -3.13 1.36 3.21
N LYS A 115 -3.67 0.18 3.54
CA LYS A 115 -2.90 -0.93 4.10
C LYS A 115 -1.82 -1.45 3.16
N PHE A 116 -1.92 -1.25 1.84
CA PHE A 116 -0.94 -1.72 0.86
C PHE A 116 0.03 -0.66 0.31
N ILE A 117 -0.16 0.62 0.63
CA ILE A 117 0.77 1.70 0.20
C ILE A 117 2.23 1.32 0.51
N GLY A 118 3.12 1.44 -0.48
CA GLY A 118 4.55 1.13 -0.34
C GLY A 118 4.90 -0.36 -0.24
N ARG A 119 3.96 -1.26 -0.55
CA ARG A 119 4.24 -2.70 -0.68
C ARG A 119 4.33 -3.10 -2.14
N THR A 120 5.56 -3.21 -2.63
CA THR A 120 5.87 -3.56 -4.02
C THR A 120 5.84 -5.07 -4.29
N ASN A 121 5.74 -5.88 -3.24
CA ASN A 121 5.52 -7.32 -3.34
C ASN A 121 4.08 -7.65 -2.95
N GLU A 122 3.57 -8.75 -3.47
CA GLU A 122 2.29 -9.29 -3.03
C GLU A 122 2.30 -9.56 -1.52
N ALA A 123 1.18 -9.26 -0.88
CA ALA A 123 0.96 -9.43 0.54
C ALA A 123 -0.52 -9.65 0.79
N VAL A 124 -0.83 -10.23 1.94
CA VAL A 124 -2.20 -10.54 2.34
C VAL A 124 -2.51 -9.84 3.65
N ALA A 125 -3.58 -9.05 3.65
CA ALA A 125 -4.13 -8.36 4.80
C ALA A 125 -5.36 -9.11 5.31
N LEU A 126 -5.52 -9.17 6.64
CA LEU A 126 -6.71 -9.70 7.29
C LEU A 126 -7.25 -8.65 8.25
N MET A 127 -8.53 -8.30 8.08
CA MET A 127 -9.30 -7.55 9.06
C MET A 127 -10.29 -8.48 9.74
N LEU A 128 -10.43 -8.35 11.06
CA LEU A 128 -11.40 -9.11 11.86
C LEU A 128 -12.32 -8.15 12.59
N GLY A 129 -13.61 -8.51 12.64
CA GLY A 129 -14.64 -7.79 13.38
C GLY A 129 -15.31 -8.67 14.44
N ASP A 130 -15.79 -8.04 15.52
CA ASP A 130 -16.59 -8.70 16.55
C ASP A 130 -18.09 -8.73 16.20
N ALA A 131 -18.91 -9.32 17.08
CA ALA A 131 -20.37 -9.42 16.91
C ALA A 131 -21.10 -8.07 16.83
N LYS A 132 -20.45 -6.98 17.27
CA LYS A 132 -20.99 -5.61 17.27
C LYS A 132 -20.52 -4.81 16.05
N GLY A 133 -19.82 -5.44 15.10
CA GLY A 133 -19.25 -4.78 13.94
C GLY A 133 -18.03 -3.91 14.27
N ARG A 134 -17.36 -4.14 15.41
CA ARG A 134 -16.13 -3.41 15.76
C ARG A 134 -14.91 -4.13 15.21
N MET A 135 -14.01 -3.39 14.58
CA MET A 135 -12.69 -3.86 14.17
C MET A 135 -11.85 -4.21 15.39
N ILE A 136 -11.37 -5.44 15.44
CA ILE A 136 -10.57 -5.99 16.56
C ILE A 136 -9.17 -6.43 16.14
N PHE A 137 -8.91 -6.48 14.84
CA PHE A 137 -7.61 -6.77 14.24
C PHE A 137 -7.59 -6.27 12.80
N PHE A 138 -6.48 -5.66 12.37
CA PHE A 138 -6.25 -5.37 10.95
C PHE A 138 -4.76 -5.30 10.62
N ASP A 139 -4.20 -6.36 10.04
CA ASP A 139 -2.78 -6.41 9.71
C ASP A 139 -2.43 -7.30 8.52
N ILE A 140 -1.19 -7.17 8.03
CA ILE A 140 -0.58 -8.06 7.05
C ILE A 140 -0.23 -9.39 7.72
N ILE A 141 -0.81 -10.47 7.20
CA ILE A 141 -0.61 -11.81 7.72
C ILE A 141 0.35 -12.65 6.87
N ALA A 142 0.57 -12.31 5.61
CA ALA A 142 1.52 -13.00 4.74
C ALA A 142 2.20 -12.03 3.76
N LYS A 143 3.41 -12.40 3.33
CA LYS A 143 4.14 -11.81 2.20
C LYS A 143 4.23 -12.89 1.11
N GLY A 144 4.00 -12.53 -0.14
CA GLY A 144 3.81 -13.46 -1.25
C GLY A 144 2.35 -13.56 -1.70
N SER A 145 2.14 -14.30 -2.78
CA SER A 145 0.84 -14.46 -3.44
C SER A 145 -0.15 -15.32 -2.66
N LEU A 146 -1.45 -15.10 -2.90
CA LEU A 146 -2.51 -16.06 -2.55
C LEU A 146 -2.55 -17.22 -3.55
N SER A 147 -1.44 -17.95 -3.69
CA SER A 147 -1.46 -19.22 -4.41
C SER A 147 -2.31 -20.23 -3.62
N SER A 148 -3.09 -21.05 -4.32
CA SER A 148 -3.94 -22.08 -3.69
C SER A 148 -3.16 -23.10 -2.84
N SER A 149 -1.85 -23.22 -3.05
CA SER A 149 -0.96 -24.08 -2.26
C SER A 149 -0.41 -23.43 -0.97
N ASP A 150 -0.31 -22.10 -0.90
CA ASP A 150 0.38 -21.37 0.19
C ASP A 150 -0.50 -20.35 0.93
N VAL A 151 -1.82 -20.44 0.78
CA VAL A 151 -2.76 -19.63 1.56
C VAL A 151 -2.42 -19.73 3.06
N PRO A 152 -2.30 -18.62 3.80
CA PRO A 152 -1.96 -18.62 5.23
C PRO A 152 -3.12 -19.06 6.13
N LEU A 153 -3.82 -20.14 5.74
CA LEU A 153 -5.08 -20.60 6.32
C LEU A 153 -4.96 -20.90 7.81
N ARG A 154 -3.88 -21.57 8.22
CA ARG A 154 -3.58 -21.83 9.64
C ARG A 154 -3.48 -20.55 10.46
N LYS A 155 -2.82 -19.52 9.89
CA LYS A 155 -2.65 -18.22 10.54
C LYS A 155 -3.95 -17.44 10.57
N ILE A 156 -4.76 -17.48 9.50
CA ILE A 156 -6.09 -16.87 9.47
C ILE A 156 -6.99 -17.44 10.57
N VAL A 157 -7.05 -18.78 10.68
CA VAL A 157 -7.86 -19.47 11.71
C VAL A 157 -7.36 -19.15 13.12
N ASP A 158 -6.05 -19.23 13.35
CA ASP A 158 -5.43 -18.91 14.63
C ASP A 158 -5.74 -17.47 15.08
N LEU A 159 -5.60 -16.49 14.19
CA LEU A 159 -5.95 -15.09 14.48
C LEU A 159 -7.44 -14.92 14.74
N ALA A 160 -8.30 -15.49 13.90
CA ALA A 160 -9.76 -15.39 14.07
C ALA A 160 -10.22 -15.93 15.43
N LEU A 161 -9.66 -17.06 15.88
CA LEU A 161 -9.96 -17.64 17.19
C LEU A 161 -9.38 -16.83 18.34
N ARG A 162 -8.11 -16.40 18.25
CA ARG A 162 -7.44 -15.60 19.30
C ARG A 162 -8.14 -14.27 19.56
N HIS A 163 -8.66 -13.64 18.51
CA HIS A 163 -9.40 -12.38 18.62
C HIS A 163 -10.89 -12.59 18.88
N ASN A 164 -11.41 -13.82 18.93
CA ASN A 164 -12.84 -14.12 19.06
C ASN A 164 -13.69 -13.41 17.99
N ALA A 165 -13.21 -13.45 16.75
CA ALA A 165 -13.84 -12.79 15.61
C ALA A 165 -15.22 -13.39 15.29
N LYS A 166 -16.07 -12.58 14.65
CA LYS A 166 -17.34 -12.99 14.03
C LYS A 166 -17.38 -12.70 12.55
N THR A 167 -16.66 -11.69 12.11
CA THR A 167 -16.49 -11.35 10.70
C THR A 167 -15.01 -11.30 10.34
N ALA A 168 -14.72 -11.62 9.10
CA ALA A 168 -13.41 -11.46 8.51
C ALA A 168 -13.55 -10.76 7.15
N PHE A 169 -12.54 -9.96 6.82
CA PHE A 169 -12.36 -9.36 5.50
C PHE A 169 -10.93 -9.62 5.07
N LEU A 170 -10.77 -10.12 3.85
CA LEU A 170 -9.46 -10.41 3.29
C LEU A 170 -9.06 -9.32 2.31
N GLY A 171 -7.78 -9.04 2.18
CA GLY A 171 -7.26 -8.22 1.09
C GLY A 171 -5.95 -8.76 0.59
N HIS A 172 -5.68 -8.62 -0.70
CA HIS A 172 -4.33 -8.78 -1.25
C HIS A 172 -4.08 -7.75 -2.34
N ASN A 173 -2.82 -7.39 -2.54
CA ASN A 173 -2.43 -6.49 -3.62
C ASN A 173 -1.91 -7.25 -4.85
N HIS A 174 -2.19 -6.71 -6.04
CA HIS A 174 -1.55 -7.05 -7.30
C HIS A 174 -0.61 -5.91 -7.71
N PRO A 175 0.71 -6.00 -7.41
CA PRO A 175 1.69 -5.00 -7.85
C PRO A 175 1.77 -4.85 -9.38
N SER A 176 1.31 -5.84 -10.14
CA SER A 176 1.24 -5.82 -11.60
C SER A 176 0.17 -4.87 -12.16
N GLY A 177 -0.72 -4.34 -11.32
CA GLY A 177 -1.65 -3.26 -11.67
C GLY A 177 -3.03 -3.69 -12.17
N SER A 178 -3.35 -4.99 -12.22
CA SER A 178 -4.72 -5.44 -12.53
C SER A 178 -5.46 -5.84 -11.26
N ALA A 179 -6.61 -5.20 -11.00
CA ALA A 179 -7.48 -5.58 -9.88
C ALA A 179 -8.37 -6.80 -10.19
N LEU A 180 -8.19 -7.43 -11.35
CA LEU A 180 -8.98 -8.61 -11.72
C LEU A 180 -8.50 -9.85 -10.94
N PRO A 181 -9.42 -10.61 -10.32
CA PRO A 181 -9.09 -11.87 -9.69
C PRO A 181 -8.55 -12.89 -10.68
N SER A 182 -7.50 -13.58 -10.29
CA SER A 182 -7.11 -14.84 -10.91
C SER A 182 -8.01 -15.99 -10.44
N GLN A 183 -7.97 -17.11 -11.16
CA GLN A 183 -8.64 -18.33 -10.70
C GLN A 183 -8.06 -18.89 -9.38
N SER A 184 -6.78 -18.60 -9.10
CA SER A 184 -6.17 -18.94 -7.82
C SER A 184 -6.83 -18.16 -6.69
N ASP A 185 -7.06 -16.86 -6.88
CA ASP A 185 -7.68 -16.00 -5.86
C ASP A 185 -9.10 -16.46 -5.55
N LEU A 186 -9.89 -16.77 -6.57
CA LEU A 186 -11.26 -17.30 -6.39
C LEU A 186 -11.25 -18.65 -5.65
N THR A 187 -10.31 -19.54 -5.97
CA THR A 187 -10.18 -20.85 -5.32
C THR A 187 -9.74 -20.69 -3.86
N SER A 188 -8.73 -19.88 -3.59
CA SER A 188 -8.24 -19.54 -2.26
C SER A 188 -9.35 -18.93 -1.41
N THR A 189 -10.12 -17.98 -1.97
CA THR A 189 -11.26 -17.35 -1.28
C THR A 189 -12.31 -18.37 -0.86
N LYS A 190 -12.67 -19.31 -1.74
CA LYS A 190 -13.63 -20.40 -1.43
C LYS A 190 -13.15 -21.27 -0.27
N ILE A 191 -11.87 -21.63 -0.27
CA ILE A 191 -11.27 -22.46 0.79
C ILE A 191 -11.28 -21.70 2.12
N ILE A 192 -10.86 -20.43 2.12
CA ILE A 192 -10.82 -19.58 3.31
C ILE A 192 -12.22 -19.40 3.88
N ARG A 193 -13.20 -19.05 3.04
CA ARG A 193 -14.60 -18.86 3.46
C ARG A 193 -15.13 -20.12 4.14
N ARG A 194 -15.06 -21.28 3.48
CA ARG A 194 -15.54 -22.55 4.05
C ARG A 194 -14.87 -22.90 5.38
N THR A 195 -13.57 -22.60 5.50
CA THR A 195 -12.80 -22.85 6.72
C THR A 195 -13.25 -21.93 7.85
N LEU A 196 -13.41 -20.64 7.60
CA LEU A 196 -13.89 -19.67 8.58
C LEU A 196 -15.35 -19.95 8.99
N ASP A 197 -16.21 -20.33 8.04
CA ASP A 197 -17.60 -20.70 8.31
C ASP A 197 -17.68 -21.90 9.27
N SER A 198 -16.78 -22.89 9.14
CA SER A 198 -16.73 -24.07 10.01
C SER A 198 -16.44 -23.76 11.49
N ILE A 199 -15.85 -22.59 11.77
CA ILE A 199 -15.57 -22.09 13.12
C ILE A 199 -16.49 -20.92 13.52
N GLY A 200 -17.53 -20.64 12.74
CA GLY A 200 -18.51 -19.60 13.02
C GLY A 200 -18.02 -18.17 12.78
N VAL A 201 -17.06 -17.97 11.86
CA VAL A 201 -16.57 -16.67 11.42
C VAL A 201 -16.98 -16.44 9.97
N ASN A 202 -17.75 -15.39 9.69
CA ASN A 202 -18.21 -15.09 8.34
C ASN A 202 -17.12 -14.33 7.56
N LEU A 203 -16.62 -14.89 6.45
CA LEU A 203 -15.85 -14.11 5.48
C LEU A 203 -16.80 -13.21 4.69
N VAL A 204 -16.83 -11.94 5.05
CA VAL A 204 -17.79 -10.97 4.51
C VAL A 204 -17.39 -10.53 3.10
N ASP A 205 -16.10 -10.29 2.86
CA ASP A 205 -15.59 -9.87 1.56
C ASP A 205 -14.10 -10.21 1.39
N HIS A 206 -13.63 -10.10 0.16
CA HIS A 206 -12.23 -10.18 -0.21
C HIS A 206 -11.91 -9.09 -1.25
N TYR A 207 -11.00 -8.19 -0.86
CA TYR A 207 -10.55 -7.05 -1.67
C TYR A 207 -9.29 -7.39 -2.46
N ILE A 208 -9.32 -7.12 -3.77
CA ILE A 208 -8.15 -7.19 -4.64
C ILE A 208 -7.71 -5.78 -4.93
N VAL A 209 -6.52 -5.43 -4.49
CA VAL A 209 -6.05 -4.05 -4.43
C VAL A 209 -4.95 -3.83 -5.46
N THR A 210 -5.02 -2.70 -6.14
CA THR A 210 -3.92 -2.18 -6.97
C THR A 210 -3.43 -0.87 -6.37
N GLU A 211 -2.50 -0.20 -7.05
CA GLU A 211 -1.97 1.08 -6.58
C GLU A 211 -3.06 2.17 -6.45
N PHE A 212 -4.06 2.17 -7.35
CA PHE A 212 -5.04 3.25 -7.45
C PHE A 212 -6.50 2.81 -7.27
N ASP A 213 -6.76 1.51 -7.25
CA ASP A 213 -8.11 0.97 -7.30
C ASP A 213 -8.21 -0.35 -6.53
N TYR A 214 -9.43 -0.79 -6.27
CA TYR A 214 -9.72 -2.08 -5.68
C TYR A 214 -10.96 -2.72 -6.30
N VAL A 215 -11.03 -4.05 -6.22
CA VAL A 215 -12.24 -4.82 -6.51
C VAL A 215 -12.69 -5.51 -5.24
N SER A 216 -13.92 -5.27 -4.82
CA SER A 216 -14.64 -6.15 -3.90
C SER A 216 -15.06 -7.40 -4.67
N LEU A 217 -14.61 -8.58 -4.24
CA LEU A 217 -15.10 -9.82 -4.84
C LEU A 217 -16.60 -9.97 -4.58
N ARG A 218 -17.10 -9.62 -3.40
CA ARG A 218 -18.54 -9.72 -3.09
C ARG A 218 -19.41 -8.94 -4.08
N GLU A 219 -18.99 -7.74 -4.46
CA GLU A 219 -19.73 -6.87 -5.38
C GLU A 219 -19.45 -7.17 -6.86
N SER A 220 -18.39 -7.93 -7.15
CA SER A 220 -18.00 -8.30 -8.50
C SER A 220 -18.80 -9.49 -9.03
N GLU A 221 -19.23 -9.41 -10.30
CA GLU A 221 -19.80 -10.54 -11.04
C GLU A 221 -18.85 -11.75 -11.13
N MET A 222 -17.54 -11.52 -10.99
CA MET A 222 -16.51 -12.57 -11.07
C MET A 222 -16.48 -13.49 -9.84
N SER A 223 -17.11 -13.11 -8.74
CA SER A 223 -17.18 -13.98 -7.56
C SER A 223 -18.12 -15.17 -7.75
N GLY A 224 -18.96 -15.17 -8.79
CA GLY A 224 -19.95 -16.22 -9.02
C GLY A 224 -20.81 -16.46 -7.79
N SER A 225 -20.78 -17.69 -7.24
CA SER A 225 -21.54 -18.06 -6.03
C SER A 225 -20.74 -18.02 -4.73
N ILE A 226 -19.51 -17.48 -4.71
CA ILE A 226 -18.67 -17.47 -3.50
C ILE A 226 -19.36 -16.74 -2.35
N PHE A 227 -19.98 -15.59 -2.65
CA PHE A 227 -20.63 -14.74 -1.66
C PHE A 227 -22.17 -14.71 -1.77
N LEU A 228 -22.75 -15.50 -2.68
CA LEU A 228 -24.19 -15.71 -2.75
C LEU A 228 -24.64 -16.58 -1.57
N LEU A 229 -25.77 -16.20 -0.96
CA LEU A 229 -26.43 -16.95 0.12
C LEU A 229 -27.06 -18.24 -0.41
#